data_AF-Q8YMV8-F1
#
_entry.id   AF-Q8YMV8-F1
#
_cell.length_a   1.000
_cell.length_b   1.000
_cell.length_c   1.000
_cell.angle_alpha   90.00
_cell.angle_beta   90.00
_cell.angle_gamma   90.00
#
_symmetry.space_group_name_H-M   'P 1'
#
loop_
_entity.id
_entity.type
_entity.pdbx_description
1 polymer ?
#
loop_
_entity_poly.entity_id
_entity_poly.type
_entity_poly.pdbx_seq_one_letter_code
_entity_poly.pdbx_strand_id
1 'polypeptide(L)'
;MLKRPYARIERKDHDFVIGATVQASLEAAPPPEQDNTPGEILAILKEEPDTYSEVTVTGNIETHIFDIPVVAIECKTYLDKTMLEGSSRAAEDLKARNPNSLYLVVMEWIKLTNDVNLRKYKVDQIYVLRQQKNTDREFRYESTYIKNSINPTVVQHLFKKVQHHLIKDWAGGIESGIQRGWLIDE
;
A
#
# COMPACT_ATOMS: atom_id res chain seq x y z
N MET A 1 -11.30 33.48 8.88
CA MET A 1 -10.27 33.00 7.94
C MET A 1 -9.58 31.77 8.52
N LEU A 2 -9.17 30.80 7.69
CA LEU A 2 -8.48 29.58 8.16
C LEU A 2 -7.08 29.95 8.66
N LYS A 3 -6.73 29.59 9.90
CA LYS A 3 -5.41 29.86 10.49
C LYS A 3 -4.30 28.99 9.88
N ARG A 4 -4.66 27.78 9.43
CA ARG A 4 -3.80 26.78 8.77
C ARG A 4 -4.67 25.73 8.06
N PRO A 5 -4.10 24.81 7.25
CA PRO A 5 -4.87 23.84 6.45
C PRO A 5 -5.69 22.81 7.24
N TYR A 6 -5.25 22.38 8.42
CA TYR A 6 -5.87 21.30 9.21
C TYR A 6 -6.03 19.99 8.41
N ALA A 7 -4.99 19.64 7.65
CA ALA A 7 -5.06 18.51 6.74
C ALA A 7 -5.05 17.17 7.52
N ARG A 8 -5.84 16.21 7.04
CA ARG A 8 -5.86 14.85 7.57
C ARG A 8 -5.27 13.89 6.56
N ILE A 9 -4.20 13.20 6.94
CA ILE A 9 -3.59 12.14 6.14
C ILE A 9 -4.17 10.81 6.59
N GLU A 10 -4.92 10.15 5.70
CA GLU A 10 -5.39 8.78 5.92
C GLU A 10 -4.25 7.79 5.67
N ARG A 11 -4.08 6.86 6.60
CA ARG A 11 -3.06 5.80 6.52
C ARG A 11 -3.72 4.44 6.59
N LYS A 12 -3.05 3.47 5.98
CA LYS A 12 -3.45 2.07 6.01
C LYS A 12 -2.22 1.22 6.28
N ASP A 13 -2.37 0.32 7.23
CA ASP A 13 -1.33 -0.64 7.54
C ASP A 13 -1.36 -1.80 6.54
N HIS A 14 -0.17 -2.22 6.13
CA HIS A 14 0.06 -3.38 5.29
C HIS A 14 1.12 -4.25 5.96
N ASP A 15 1.04 -5.57 5.78
CA ASP A 15 1.97 -6.50 6.42
C ASP A 15 3.42 -6.30 5.92
N PHE A 16 3.60 -5.86 4.67
CA PHE A 16 4.90 -5.47 4.11
C PHE A 16 4.75 -4.41 3.01
N VAL A 17 5.65 -3.43 3.00
CA VAL A 17 5.65 -2.32 2.03
C VAL A 17 7.06 -2.07 1.49
N ILE A 18 7.15 -1.81 0.20
CA ILE A 18 8.29 -1.12 -0.44
C ILE A 18 7.76 0.20 -0.98
N GLY A 19 8.37 1.31 -0.62
CA GLY A 19 7.89 2.63 -1.02
C GLY A 19 8.92 3.72 -0.76
N ALA A 20 8.45 4.97 -0.82
CA ALA A 20 9.24 6.13 -0.47
C ALA A 20 8.54 6.92 0.64
N THR A 21 9.31 7.42 1.60
CA THR A 21 8.84 8.37 2.60
C THR A 21 8.86 9.77 2.00
N VAL A 22 7.75 10.48 2.12
CA VAL A 22 7.57 11.83 1.58
C VAL A 22 7.26 12.79 2.71
N GLN A 23 7.89 13.96 2.65
CA GLN A 23 7.55 15.12 3.45
C GLN A 23 6.72 16.08 2.59
N ALA A 24 5.50 16.37 3.01
CA ALA A 24 4.59 17.30 2.34
C ALA A 24 4.24 18.47 3.27
N SER A 25 4.38 19.69 2.77
CA SER A 25 4.02 20.92 3.50
C SER A 25 2.84 21.61 2.83
N LEU A 26 1.83 21.94 3.62
CA LEU A 26 0.62 22.65 3.20
C LEU A 26 0.58 24.02 3.86
N GLU A 27 0.22 25.05 3.10
CA GLU A 27 0.15 26.43 3.60
C GLU A 27 -1.21 27.05 3.27
N ALA A 28 -1.81 27.74 4.24
CA ALA A 28 -3.02 28.53 4.02
C ALA A 28 -2.68 29.96 3.57
N ALA A 29 -3.42 30.50 2.61
CA ALA A 29 -3.22 31.87 2.14
C ALA A 29 -3.42 32.89 3.30
N PRO A 30 -2.49 33.86 3.46
CA PRO A 30 -2.62 34.88 4.50
C PRO A 30 -3.81 35.82 4.23
N PRO A 31 -4.39 36.43 5.27
CA PRO A 31 -5.39 37.50 5.13
C PRO A 31 -4.92 38.67 4.27
N PRO A 32 -5.84 39.35 3.54
CA PRO A 32 -5.52 40.62 2.88
C PRO A 32 -5.10 41.76 3.83
N GLU A 33 -5.19 41.60 5.16
CA GLU A 33 -4.87 42.62 6.14
C GLU A 33 -3.95 42.08 7.24
N GLN A 34 -2.79 42.71 7.41
CA GLN A 34 -1.84 42.48 8.50
C GLN A 34 -2.38 43.13 9.78
N ASP A 35 -2.97 42.33 10.67
CA ASP A 35 -3.13 42.75 12.07
C ASP A 35 -1.81 42.52 12.83
N ASN A 36 -1.14 43.63 13.13
CA ASN A 36 0.07 43.71 13.95
C ASN A 36 -0.25 43.38 15.42
N THR A 37 -0.44 42.10 15.76
CA THR A 37 -0.43 41.65 17.16
C THR A 37 0.82 40.82 17.47
N PRO A 38 1.57 41.13 18.54
CA PRO A 38 2.84 40.46 18.83
C PRO A 38 2.64 39.00 19.23
N GLY A 39 3.10 38.11 18.35
CA GLY A 39 3.60 36.74 18.53
C GLY A 39 3.20 35.96 19.79
N GLU A 40 2.34 34.96 19.62
CA GLU A 40 2.50 33.70 20.34
C GLU A 40 3.83 33.08 19.91
N ILE A 41 4.83 33.13 20.79
CA ILE A 41 6.07 32.37 20.64
C ILE A 41 5.70 30.90 20.88
N LEU A 42 5.30 30.19 19.83
CA LEU A 42 5.29 28.74 19.82
C LEU A 42 6.75 28.28 19.85
N ALA A 43 7.14 27.70 20.98
CA ALA A 43 8.48 27.21 21.23
C ALA A 43 8.97 26.34 20.07
N ILE A 44 10.12 26.71 19.50
CA ILE A 44 10.81 25.94 18.47
C ILE A 44 11.44 24.73 19.17
N LEU A 45 10.75 23.60 19.14
CA LEU A 45 11.36 22.29 19.34
C LEU A 45 11.79 21.79 17.95
N LYS A 46 13.09 21.89 17.66
CA LYS A 46 13.72 21.01 16.67
C LYS A 46 13.84 19.65 17.33
N GLU A 47 12.78 18.86 17.26
CA GLU A 47 12.87 17.44 17.48
C GLU A 47 12.89 16.80 16.09
N GLU A 48 13.94 16.01 15.82
CA GLU A 48 13.87 15.05 14.72
C GLU A 48 12.65 14.17 15.01
N PRO A 49 11.74 13.94 14.04
CA PRO A 49 10.51 13.24 14.32
C PRO A 49 10.82 11.79 14.68
N ASP A 50 10.85 11.49 15.97
CA ASP A 50 10.94 10.14 16.52
C ASP A 50 9.70 9.30 16.14
N THR A 51 8.62 9.95 15.70
CA THR A 51 7.34 9.32 15.36
C THR A 51 6.77 9.80 14.02
N TYR A 52 6.54 8.87 13.08
CA TYR A 52 5.88 9.11 11.77
C TYR A 52 4.53 9.83 11.85
N SER A 53 3.90 9.94 13.02
CA SER A 53 2.53 10.39 13.24
C SER A 53 2.37 11.89 13.50
N GLU A 54 3.48 12.59 13.77
CA GLU A 54 3.42 13.94 14.29
C GLU A 54 3.45 14.97 13.16
N VAL A 55 2.52 15.92 13.24
CA VAL A 55 2.40 17.02 12.28
C VAL A 55 3.21 18.18 12.80
N THR A 56 4.22 18.59 12.06
CA THR A 56 5.02 19.77 12.40
C THR A 56 4.29 21.02 11.90
N VAL A 57 3.96 21.93 12.82
CA VAL A 57 3.30 23.20 12.48
C VAL A 57 4.27 24.35 12.71
N THR A 58 4.46 25.20 11.71
CA THR A 58 5.30 26.41 11.80
C THR A 58 4.55 27.58 11.16
N GLY A 59 4.03 28.50 11.98
CA GLY A 59 3.16 29.57 11.51
C GLY A 59 1.85 29.04 10.92
N ASN A 60 1.57 29.38 9.65
CA ASN A 60 0.43 28.91 8.86
C ASN A 60 0.74 27.65 8.02
N ILE A 61 1.94 27.08 8.17
CA ILE A 61 2.40 25.90 7.42
C ILE A 61 2.24 24.64 8.28
N GLU A 62 1.71 23.58 7.67
CA GLU A 62 1.51 22.26 8.25
C GLU A 62 2.30 21.22 7.45
N THR A 63 3.25 20.54 8.09
CA THR A 63 4.11 19.54 7.45
C THR A 63 3.78 18.14 7.94
N HIS A 64 3.57 17.22 7.00
CA HIS A 64 3.29 15.82 7.24
C HIS A 64 4.37 14.95 6.61
N ILE A 65 4.78 13.91 7.34
CA ILE A 65 5.62 12.84 6.82
C ILE A 65 4.75 11.59 6.66
N PHE A 66 4.77 10.97 5.49
CA PHE A 66 4.03 9.74 5.22
C PHE A 66 4.66 8.94 4.10
N ASP A 67 4.33 7.65 4.04
CA ASP A 67 4.86 6.75 3.03
C ASP A 67 3.94 6.66 1.81
N ILE A 68 4.54 6.65 0.62
CA ILE A 68 3.88 6.32 -0.63
C ILE A 68 4.34 4.92 -1.05
N PRO A 69 3.47 3.89 -0.92
CA PRO A 69 3.83 2.53 -1.27
C PRO A 69 3.89 2.36 -2.79
N VAL A 70 4.94 1.69 -3.25
CA VAL A 70 5.09 1.18 -4.61
C VAL A 70 4.66 -0.28 -4.67
N VAL A 71 5.03 -1.06 -3.65
CA VAL A 71 4.61 -2.46 -3.49
C VAL A 71 3.99 -2.61 -2.12
N ALA A 72 2.80 -3.18 -2.05
CA ALA A 72 2.13 -3.57 -0.81
C ALA A 72 1.83 -5.07 -0.85
N ILE A 73 2.17 -5.78 0.23
CA ILE A 73 1.94 -7.22 0.36
C ILE A 73 1.17 -7.50 1.65
N GLU A 74 0.06 -8.21 1.51
CA GLU A 74 -0.69 -8.79 2.62
C GLU A 74 -0.24 -10.24 2.84
N CYS A 75 0.10 -10.59 4.07
CA CYS A 75 0.55 -11.90 4.49
C CYS A 75 -0.53 -12.55 5.36
N LYS A 76 -1.16 -13.61 4.88
CA LYS A 76 -2.22 -14.32 5.60
C LYS A 76 -1.85 -15.78 5.80
N THR A 77 -2.22 -16.36 6.94
CA THR A 77 -2.05 -17.81 7.13
C THR A 77 -2.90 -18.58 6.12
N TYR A 78 -4.16 -18.18 5.94
CA TYR A 78 -5.03 -18.70 4.88
C TYR A 78 -5.84 -17.56 4.25
N LEU A 79 -6.41 -17.78 3.07
CA LEU A 79 -7.28 -16.81 2.41
C LEU A 79 -8.67 -17.40 2.15
N ASP A 80 -9.69 -16.80 2.74
CA ASP A 80 -11.10 -17.05 2.43
C ASP A 80 -11.72 -15.93 1.58
N LYS A 81 -13.01 -16.09 1.21
CA LYS A 81 -13.70 -15.15 0.33
C LYS A 81 -13.81 -13.74 0.94
N THR A 82 -14.11 -13.64 2.23
CA THR A 82 -14.29 -12.36 2.92
C THR A 82 -12.96 -11.62 3.02
N MET A 83 -11.87 -12.33 3.32
CA MET A 83 -10.52 -11.78 3.32
C MET A 83 -10.12 -11.29 1.93
N LEU A 84 -10.41 -12.07 0.88
CA LEU A 84 -10.12 -11.68 -0.50
C LEU A 84 -10.92 -10.42 -0.93
N GLU A 85 -12.18 -10.31 -0.52
CA GLU A 85 -12.98 -9.09 -0.74
C GLU A 85 -12.37 -7.88 -0.02
N GLY A 86 -11.91 -8.05 1.22
CA GLY A 86 -11.19 -7.01 1.96
C GLY A 86 -9.89 -6.56 1.29
N SER A 87 -9.04 -7.52 0.89
CA SER A 87 -7.80 -7.24 0.18
C SER A 87 -8.04 -6.59 -1.19
N SER A 88 -9.12 -6.95 -1.88
CA SER A 88 -9.48 -6.31 -3.15
C SER A 88 -9.89 -4.86 -2.98
N ARG A 89 -10.66 -4.52 -1.93
CA ARG A 89 -10.99 -3.11 -1.64
C ARG A 89 -9.73 -2.33 -1.27
N ALA A 90 -8.85 -2.93 -0.47
CA ALA A 90 -7.58 -2.32 -0.14
C ALA A 90 -6.70 -2.04 -1.37
N ALA A 91 -6.65 -2.98 -2.32
CA ALA A 91 -5.96 -2.78 -3.58
C ALA A 91 -6.59 -1.67 -4.43
N GLU A 92 -7.91 -1.57 -4.46
CA GLU A 92 -8.65 -0.52 -5.15
C GLU A 92 -8.36 0.86 -4.55
N ASP A 93 -8.47 1.00 -3.23
CA ASP A 93 -8.16 2.24 -2.50
C ASP A 93 -6.71 2.68 -2.73
N LEU A 94 -5.78 1.71 -2.75
CA LEU A 94 -4.38 2.00 -2.97
C LEU A 94 -4.15 2.49 -4.41
N LYS A 95 -4.68 1.78 -5.41
CA LYS A 95 -4.50 2.12 -6.82
C LYS A 95 -5.20 3.42 -7.21
N ALA A 96 -6.26 3.80 -6.51
CA ALA A 96 -6.87 5.12 -6.67
C ALA A 96 -5.92 6.26 -6.26
N ARG A 97 -5.01 6.03 -5.32
CA ARG A 97 -4.03 7.03 -4.82
C ARG A 97 -2.68 6.92 -5.53
N ASN A 98 -2.23 5.71 -5.81
CA ASN A 98 -1.04 5.41 -6.60
C ASN A 98 -1.37 4.34 -7.66
N PRO A 99 -1.73 4.74 -8.89
CA PRO A 99 -2.12 3.80 -9.97
C PRO A 99 -1.03 2.80 -10.36
N ASN A 100 0.24 3.14 -10.12
CA ASN A 100 1.37 2.29 -10.44
C ASN A 100 1.72 1.33 -9.30
N SER A 101 0.98 1.33 -8.20
CA SER A 101 1.25 0.42 -7.09
C SER A 101 0.95 -1.05 -7.43
N LEU A 102 1.83 -1.93 -6.95
CA LEU A 102 1.67 -3.38 -7.02
C LEU A 102 1.11 -3.90 -5.69
N TYR A 103 -0.10 -4.46 -5.72
CA TYR A 103 -0.77 -5.04 -4.55
C TYR A 103 -0.81 -6.56 -4.62
N LEU A 104 -0.15 -7.23 -3.68
CA LEU A 104 -0.02 -8.69 -3.63
C LEU A 104 -0.66 -9.27 -2.38
N VAL A 105 -1.23 -10.47 -2.49
CA VAL A 105 -1.66 -11.26 -1.34
C VAL A 105 -0.89 -12.56 -1.31
N VAL A 106 -0.25 -12.86 -0.20
CA VAL A 106 0.55 -14.07 0.01
C VAL A 106 -0.06 -14.85 1.16
N MET A 107 -0.31 -16.14 0.93
CA MET A 107 -0.81 -17.03 1.97
C MET A 107 -0.19 -18.42 1.97
N GLU A 108 -0.25 -19.10 3.12
CA GLU A 108 0.17 -20.51 3.21
C GLU A 108 -0.87 -21.45 2.59
N TRP A 109 -2.16 -21.25 2.87
CA TRP A 109 -3.27 -22.11 2.41
C TRP A 109 -4.41 -21.33 1.75
N ILE A 110 -5.14 -21.98 0.84
CA ILE A 110 -6.31 -21.39 0.18
C ILE A 110 -7.63 -21.99 0.69
N LYS A 111 -8.58 -21.13 1.11
CA LYS A 111 -9.93 -21.50 1.56
C LYS A 111 -11.00 -20.91 0.62
N LEU A 112 -10.79 -21.04 -0.68
CA LEU A 112 -11.74 -20.61 -1.71
C LEU A 112 -12.41 -21.82 -2.36
N THR A 113 -13.68 -21.65 -2.73
CA THR A 113 -14.41 -22.59 -3.59
C THR A 113 -14.08 -22.33 -5.06
N ASN A 114 -14.36 -23.30 -5.93
CA ASN A 114 -14.09 -23.18 -7.36
C ASN A 114 -14.97 -22.11 -8.04
N ASP A 115 -16.07 -21.70 -7.42
CA ASP A 115 -17.01 -20.71 -7.96
C ASP A 115 -16.53 -19.26 -7.80
N VAL A 116 -15.39 -19.05 -7.13
CA VAL A 116 -14.82 -17.72 -6.95
C VAL A 116 -14.11 -17.29 -8.23
N ASN A 117 -14.74 -16.40 -8.99
CA ASN A 117 -14.09 -15.76 -10.13
C ASN A 117 -13.03 -14.76 -9.64
N LEU A 118 -11.75 -15.13 -9.73
CA LEU A 118 -10.63 -14.31 -9.27
C LEU A 118 -10.46 -13.01 -10.09
N ARG A 119 -10.91 -12.97 -11.35
CA ARG A 119 -10.74 -11.81 -12.24
C ARG A 119 -11.52 -10.57 -11.80
N LYS A 120 -12.49 -10.72 -10.90
CA LYS A 120 -13.29 -9.58 -10.39
C LYS A 120 -12.53 -8.76 -9.33
N TYR A 121 -11.47 -9.32 -8.75
CA TYR A 121 -10.73 -8.67 -7.68
C TYR A 121 -9.60 -7.80 -8.23
N LYS A 122 -9.29 -6.73 -7.50
CA LYS A 122 -8.34 -5.68 -7.92
C LYS A 122 -6.89 -5.92 -7.51
N VAL A 123 -6.63 -7.01 -6.77
CA VAL A 123 -5.29 -7.46 -6.41
C VAL A 123 -4.52 -7.89 -7.66
N ASP A 124 -3.21 -7.62 -7.72
CA ASP A 124 -2.39 -7.92 -8.90
C ASP A 124 -1.97 -9.38 -8.97
N GLN A 125 -1.78 -10.03 -7.82
CA GLN A 125 -1.48 -11.45 -7.76
C GLN A 125 -1.75 -12.02 -6.37
N ILE A 126 -2.12 -13.31 -6.35
CA ILE A 126 -2.36 -14.09 -5.15
C ILE A 126 -1.42 -15.30 -5.14
N TYR A 127 -0.63 -15.47 -4.09
CA TYR A 127 0.34 -16.56 -3.94
C TYR A 127 -0.08 -17.55 -2.86
N VAL A 128 -0.18 -18.84 -3.21
CA VAL A 128 -0.36 -19.95 -2.24
C VAL A 128 0.98 -20.66 -2.06
N LEU A 129 1.71 -20.32 -1.00
CA LEU A 129 3.09 -20.75 -0.78
C LEU A 129 3.25 -22.27 -0.64
N ARG A 130 2.26 -22.96 -0.04
CA ARG A 130 2.30 -24.41 0.15
C ARG A 130 1.56 -25.18 -0.95
N GLN A 131 0.96 -24.47 -1.90
CA GLN A 131 0.11 -25.03 -2.96
C GLN A 131 -0.95 -26.01 -2.41
N GLN A 132 -1.51 -25.70 -1.24
CA GLN A 132 -2.39 -26.60 -0.49
C GLN A 132 -3.70 -25.90 -0.10
N LYS A 133 -4.82 -26.62 -0.20
CA LYS A 133 -6.11 -26.14 0.32
C LYS A 133 -6.07 -26.08 1.84
N ASN A 134 -6.83 -25.15 2.39
CA ASN A 134 -7.02 -25.02 3.81
C ASN A 134 -7.91 -26.15 4.32
N THR A 135 -7.40 -26.97 5.24
CA THR A 135 -8.21 -27.83 6.10
C THR A 135 -8.61 -27.05 7.35
N ASP A 136 -9.64 -27.53 8.06
CA ASP A 136 -9.97 -26.92 9.35
C ASP A 136 -8.76 -26.99 10.28
N ARG A 137 -8.65 -25.96 11.12
CA ARG A 137 -7.43 -25.69 11.89
C ARG A 137 -7.05 -26.89 12.78
N GLU A 138 -8.04 -27.60 13.29
CA GLU A 138 -7.88 -28.79 14.14
C GLU A 138 -7.18 -29.93 13.39
N PHE A 139 -7.57 -30.19 12.14
CA PHE A 139 -6.95 -31.21 11.30
C PHE A 139 -5.48 -30.94 11.00
N ARG A 140 -5.00 -29.69 11.11
CA ARG A 140 -3.58 -29.38 10.89
C ARG A 140 -2.65 -29.91 11.97
N TYR A 141 -3.20 -30.25 13.14
CA TYR A 141 -2.46 -30.79 14.27
C TYR A 141 -2.56 -32.32 14.35
N GLU A 142 -3.32 -32.96 13.46
CA GLU A 142 -3.39 -34.42 13.41
C GLU A 142 -2.07 -35.00 12.92
N SER A 143 -1.68 -36.14 13.50
CA SER A 143 -0.45 -36.85 13.11
C SER A 143 -0.47 -37.33 11.66
N THR A 144 -1.65 -37.45 11.05
CA THR A 144 -1.88 -37.86 9.67
C THR A 144 -1.79 -36.70 8.68
N TYR A 145 -1.80 -35.45 9.15
CA TYR A 145 -1.80 -34.28 8.27
C TYR A 145 -0.41 -34.00 7.71
N ILE A 146 -0.30 -34.09 6.38
CA ILE A 146 0.93 -33.77 5.67
C ILE A 146 0.87 -32.31 5.19
N LYS A 147 1.67 -31.47 5.85
CA LYS A 147 1.86 -30.06 5.48
C LYS A 147 2.94 -29.95 4.40
N ASN A 148 2.58 -29.46 3.22
CA ASN A 148 3.58 -29.14 2.20
C ASN A 148 4.52 -28.06 2.72
N SER A 149 5.83 -28.19 2.45
CA SER A 149 6.80 -27.11 2.68
C SER A 149 6.44 -25.86 1.87
N ILE A 150 6.95 -24.69 2.28
CA ILE A 150 6.86 -23.50 1.44
C ILE A 150 7.66 -23.78 0.17
N ASN A 151 7.01 -23.67 -1.00
CA ASN A 151 7.64 -23.96 -2.27
C ASN A 151 8.61 -22.83 -2.67
N PRO A 152 9.93 -23.08 -2.76
CA PRO A 152 10.92 -22.06 -3.12
C PRO A 152 10.69 -21.45 -4.50
N THR A 153 10.15 -22.22 -5.45
CA THR A 153 9.83 -21.74 -6.80
C THR A 153 8.74 -20.67 -6.78
N VAL A 154 7.74 -20.81 -5.90
CA VAL A 154 6.67 -19.81 -5.73
C VAL A 154 7.25 -18.52 -5.14
N VAL A 155 8.13 -18.63 -4.15
CA VAL A 155 8.83 -17.48 -3.54
C VAL A 155 9.72 -16.79 -4.58
N GLN A 156 10.47 -17.56 -5.37
CA GLN A 156 11.32 -17.02 -6.43
C GLN A 156 10.51 -16.29 -7.50
N HIS A 157 9.32 -16.79 -7.84
CA HIS A 157 8.41 -16.10 -8.76
C HIS A 157 7.87 -14.80 -8.15
N LEU A 158 7.47 -14.79 -6.87
CA LEU A 158 7.08 -13.58 -6.15
C LEU A 158 8.20 -12.53 -6.19
N PHE A 159 9.43 -12.93 -5.85
CA PHE A 159 10.60 -12.06 -5.89
C PHE A 159 10.81 -11.45 -7.28
N LYS A 160 10.83 -12.27 -8.34
CA LYS A 160 11.02 -11.79 -9.72
C LYS A 160 9.90 -10.85 -10.15
N LYS A 161 8.65 -11.10 -9.74
CA LYS A 161 7.53 -10.21 -10.04
C LYS A 161 7.73 -8.82 -9.41
N VAL A 162 8.12 -8.78 -8.14
CA VAL A 162 8.42 -7.52 -7.43
C VAL A 162 9.61 -6.82 -8.08
N GLN A 163 10.71 -7.55 -8.33
CA GLN A 163 11.91 -7.01 -8.96
C GLN A 163 11.60 -6.41 -10.33
N HIS A 164 10.92 -7.15 -11.21
CA HIS A 164 10.54 -6.66 -12.54
C HIS A 164 9.66 -5.41 -12.47
N HIS A 165 8.75 -5.35 -11.51
CA HIS A 165 7.90 -4.17 -11.30
C HIS A 165 8.73 -2.94 -10.90
N LEU A 166 9.70 -3.11 -9.99
CA LEU A 166 10.55 -2.01 -9.49
C LEU A 166 11.54 -1.47 -10.53
N ILE A 167 11.96 -2.29 -11.50
CA ILE A 167 12.89 -1.88 -12.57
C ILE A 167 12.16 -1.44 -13.85
N LYS A 168 10.85 -1.68 -13.97
CA LYS A 168 10.06 -1.27 -15.13
C LYS A 168 9.90 0.26 -15.07
N ASP A 169 10.06 0.90 -16.22
CA ASP A 169 9.62 2.29 -16.37
C ASP A 169 8.10 2.34 -16.35
N TRP A 170 7.53 2.96 -15.31
CA TRP A 170 6.08 3.16 -15.20
C TRP A 170 5.59 4.31 -16.06
N ALA A 171 6.49 5.21 -16.50
CA ALA A 171 6.17 6.34 -17.36
C ALA A 171 6.09 5.87 -18.83
N GLY A 172 5.09 5.05 -19.14
CA GLY A 172 4.71 4.78 -20.52
C GLY A 172 4.18 6.07 -21.17
N GLY A 173 5.06 6.87 -21.75
CA GLY A 173 4.70 8.14 -22.38
C GLY A 173 3.71 7.93 -23.53
N ILE A 174 2.73 8.83 -23.66
CA ILE A 174 1.69 8.78 -24.72
C ILE A 174 2.33 8.62 -26.10
N GLU A 175 3.45 9.28 -26.36
CA GLU A 175 4.17 9.18 -27.65
C GLU A 175 4.67 7.76 -27.95
N SER A 176 5.23 7.08 -26.95
CA SER A 176 5.64 5.68 -27.10
C SER A 176 4.45 4.75 -27.33
N GLY A 177 3.30 5.06 -26.71
CA GLY A 177 2.07 4.32 -26.91
C GLY A 177 1.44 4.56 -28.30
N ILE A 178 1.51 5.79 -28.81
CA ILE A 178 1.07 6.13 -30.17
C ILE A 178 1.89 5.36 -31.21
N GLN A 179 3.22 5.32 -31.05
CA GLN A 179 4.10 4.59 -31.98
C GLN A 179 3.86 3.08 -31.96
N ARG A 180 3.57 2.49 -30.80
CA ARG A 180 3.25 1.06 -30.67
C ARG A 180 1.83 0.72 -31.13
N GLY A 181 0.89 1.67 -31.06
CA GLY A 181 -0.53 1.48 -31.39
C GLY A 181 -1.42 1.12 -30.20
N TRP A 182 -0.88 1.11 -28.97
CA TRP A 182 -1.64 0.94 -27.73
C TRP A 182 -0.96 1.69 -26.57
N LEU A 183 -1.77 2.29 -25.69
CA LEU A 183 -1.29 3.15 -24.59
C LEU A 183 -1.03 2.37 -23.29
N ILE A 184 -1.74 1.25 -23.09
CA ILE A 184 -1.64 0.42 -21.90
C ILE A 184 -0.83 -0.82 -22.27
N ASP A 185 0.26 -1.03 -21.55
CA ASP A 185 1.15 -2.19 -21.72
C ASP A 185 0.72 -3.29 -20.75
N GLU A 186 0.50 -4.52 -21.24
CA GLU A 186 0.06 -5.68 -20.42
C GLU A 186 1.16 -6.22 -19.49
#